data_AF-A0A1B7WKG4-F1
#
_entry.id   AF-A0A1B7WKG4-F1
#
_cell.length_a   1.000
_cell.length_b   1.000
_cell.length_c   1.000
_cell.angle_alpha   90.00
_cell.angle_beta   90.00
_cell.angle_gamma   90.00
#
_symmetry.space_group_name_H-M   'P 1'
#
loop_
_entity.id
_entity.type
_entity.pdbx_description
1 polymer ?
#
loop_
_entity_poly.entity_id
_entity_poly.type
_entity_poly.pdbx_seq_one_letter_code
_entity_poly.pdbx_strand_id
1 'polypeptide(L)'
;MSYCINPHCPKPIDLANANNPICRNCGSQLLLQNRYRVLKQLGQGGFGNTFEIDDGGKTKVLKVLTDNNSKAVELFQQEAKVLRMLKSVGIPKVEADGYFTVLPKNSSLPLHCLVMEKIEGVNLEQWMEFRKYQLKHKN
;
A
#
# COMPACT_ATOMS: atom_id res chain seq x y z
N MET A 1 7.26 -0.81 -13.71
CA MET A 1 6.19 -1.82 -13.57
C MET A 1 5.05 -1.20 -12.80
N SER A 2 3.78 -1.52 -13.09
CA SER A 2 2.63 -0.98 -12.35
C SER A 2 1.74 -2.13 -11.88
N TYR A 3 1.52 -2.22 -10.57
CA TYR A 3 0.64 -3.18 -9.93
C TYR A 3 -0.80 -2.65 -9.92
N CYS A 4 -1.77 -3.47 -10.32
CA CYS A 4 -3.20 -3.11 -10.25
C CYS A 4 -3.79 -3.50 -8.90
N ILE A 5 -4.33 -2.54 -8.14
CA ILE A 5 -4.92 -2.79 -6.82
C ILE A 5 -6.38 -3.28 -6.87
N ASN A 6 -6.96 -3.45 -8.06
CA ASN A 6 -8.29 -4.04 -8.19
C ASN A 6 -8.23 -5.52 -7.77
N PRO A 7 -8.94 -5.96 -6.71
CA PRO A 7 -8.93 -7.33 -6.23
C PRO A 7 -9.49 -8.34 -7.24
N HIS A 8 -10.25 -7.88 -8.24
CA HIS A 8 -10.81 -8.69 -9.32
C HIS A 8 -9.98 -8.63 -10.61
N CYS A 9 -8.79 -8.01 -10.59
CA CYS A 9 -7.93 -7.99 -11.76
C CYS A 9 -7.37 -9.40 -12.03
N PRO A 10 -7.55 -9.99 -13.22
CA PRO A 10 -7.07 -11.34 -13.52
C PRO A 10 -5.54 -11.40 -13.61
N LYS A 11 -4.90 -10.27 -13.93
CA LYS A 11 -3.45 -10.16 -14.05
C LYS A 11 -2.99 -8.80 -13.47
N PRO A 12 -2.85 -8.72 -12.13
CA PRO A 12 -2.53 -7.47 -11.44
C PRO A 12 -1.10 -7.01 -11.70
N ILE A 13 -0.20 -7.93 -12.08
CA ILE A 13 1.18 -7.64 -12.46
C ILE A 13 1.33 -7.92 -13.95
N ASP A 14 1.49 -6.86 -14.74
CA ASP A 14 1.77 -6.95 -16.17
C ASP A 14 2.81 -5.90 -16.55
N LEU A 15 3.91 -6.33 -17.17
CA LEU A 15 4.96 -5.41 -17.63
C LEU A 15 4.44 -4.41 -18.67
N ALA A 16 3.44 -4.80 -19.46
CA ALA A 16 2.79 -3.90 -20.41
C ALA A 16 2.00 -2.76 -19.74
N ASN A 17 1.78 -2.80 -18.42
CA ASN A 17 1.15 -1.72 -17.67
C ASN A 17 2.14 -0.67 -17.15
N ALA A 18 3.46 -0.83 -17.36
CA ALA A 18 4.48 0.01 -16.72
C ALA A 18 4.29 1.53 -16.91
N ASN A 19 3.86 1.96 -18.10
CA ASN A 19 3.66 3.38 -18.44
C ASN A 19 2.18 3.73 -18.70
N ASN A 20 1.26 2.80 -18.43
CA ASN A 20 -0.16 3.02 -18.69
C ASN A 20 -0.86 3.58 -17.45
N PRO A 21 -1.75 4.59 -17.59
CA PRO A 21 -2.56 5.10 -16.48
C PRO A 21 -3.76 4.20 -16.17
N ILE A 22 -4.11 3.28 -17.07
CA ILE A 22 -5.25 2.37 -16.98
C ILE A 22 -4.76 0.93 -17.18
N CYS A 23 -5.24 0.01 -16.35
CA CYS A 23 -4.89 -1.39 -16.42
C CYS A 23 -5.50 -2.03 -17.65
N ARG A 24 -4.67 -2.62 -18.52
CA ARG A 24 -5.16 -3.32 -19.72
C ARG A 24 -5.99 -4.58 -19.44
N ASN A 25 -5.87 -5.15 -18.23
CA ASN A 25 -6.47 -6.43 -17.88
C ASN A 25 -7.85 -6.27 -17.22
N CYS A 26 -8.17 -5.10 -16.66
CA CYS A 26 -9.46 -4.86 -16.00
C CYS A 26 -10.03 -3.45 -16.18
N GLY A 27 -9.30 -2.53 -16.81
CA GLY A 27 -9.74 -1.14 -17.02
C GLY A 27 -9.71 -0.24 -15.79
N SER A 28 -9.15 -0.69 -14.66
CA SER A 28 -9.02 0.15 -13.44
C SER A 28 -7.87 1.13 -13.57
N GLN A 29 -7.95 2.26 -12.86
CA GLN A 29 -6.85 3.22 -12.78
C GLN A 29 -5.60 2.59 -12.14
N LEU A 30 -4.44 2.84 -12.74
CA LEU A 30 -3.12 2.46 -12.24
C LEU A 30 -2.35 3.65 -11.67
N LEU A 31 -2.66 4.86 -12.12
CA LEU A 31 -2.14 6.10 -11.56
C LEU A 31 -3.19 6.67 -10.59
N LEU A 32 -2.98 6.44 -9.29
CA LEU A 32 -3.94 6.83 -8.25
C LEU A 32 -3.76 8.31 -7.92
N GLN A 33 -4.86 9.05 -7.75
CA GLN A 33 -4.83 10.49 -7.47
C GLN A 33 -3.99 11.29 -8.49
N ASN A 34 -3.83 10.78 -9.72
CA ASN A 34 -2.91 11.32 -10.74
C ASN A 34 -1.44 11.48 -10.26
N ARG A 35 -1.04 10.75 -9.21
CA ARG A 35 0.22 10.96 -8.48
C ARG A 35 0.93 9.64 -8.15
N TYR A 36 0.23 8.70 -7.54
CA TYR A 36 0.84 7.50 -6.98
C TYR A 36 0.80 6.33 -7.96
N ARG A 37 1.95 5.68 -8.18
CA ARG A 37 2.04 4.42 -8.94
C ARG A 37 2.40 3.27 -8.03
N VAL A 38 1.61 2.19 -8.06
CA VAL A 38 1.87 1.01 -7.24
C VAL A 38 2.93 0.14 -7.89
N LEU A 39 4.01 -0.15 -7.15
CA LEU A 39 5.18 -0.86 -7.67
C LEU A 39 5.08 -2.36 -7.39
N LYS A 40 4.85 -2.72 -6.13
CA LYS A 40 4.76 -4.12 -5.67
C LYS A 40 4.00 -4.22 -4.34
N GLN A 41 3.51 -5.42 -4.04
CA GLN A 41 2.97 -5.74 -2.73
C GLN A 41 4.11 -6.00 -1.73
N LEU A 42 4.00 -5.43 -0.54
CA LEU A 42 4.93 -5.62 0.58
C LEU A 42 4.44 -6.69 1.56
N GLY A 43 3.12 -6.83 1.70
CA GLY A 43 2.52 -7.81 2.57
C GLY A 43 1.01 -7.61 2.73
N GLN A 44 0.44 -8.39 3.63
CA GLN A 44 -0.97 -8.31 4.02
C GLN A 44 -1.03 -8.28 5.55
N GLY A 45 -1.75 -7.31 6.10
CA GLY A 45 -2.00 -7.19 7.54
C GLY A 45 -3.49 -7.32 7.86
N GLY A 46 -3.86 -7.16 9.13
CA GLY A 46 -5.25 -7.28 9.59
C GLY A 46 -6.25 -6.32 8.95
N PHE A 47 -5.78 -5.19 8.39
CA PHE A 47 -6.60 -4.16 7.74
C PHE A 47 -6.42 -4.11 6.21
N GLY A 48 -5.85 -5.14 5.61
CA GLY A 48 -5.73 -5.26 4.16
C GLY A 48 -4.29 -5.30 3.63
N ASN A 49 -4.14 -4.95 2.37
CA ASN A 49 -2.90 -5.13 1.61
C ASN A 49 -2.01 -3.90 1.73
N THR A 50 -0.71 -4.13 1.89
CA THR A 50 0.30 -3.07 1.95
C THR A 50 1.18 -3.15 0.70
N PHE A 51 1.41 -2.00 0.07
CA PHE A 51 2.15 -1.88 -1.18
C PHE A 51 3.25 -0.83 -1.08
N GLU A 52 4.29 -1.03 -1.86
CA GLU A 52 5.27 0.00 -2.17
C GLU A 52 4.75 0.82 -3.36
N ILE A 53 4.80 2.14 -3.25
CA ILE A 53 4.38 3.07 -4.29
C ILE A 53 5.51 4.04 -4.64
N ASP A 54 5.48 4.52 -5.89
CA ASP A 54 6.23 5.67 -6.35
C ASP A 54 5.35 6.93 -6.26
N ASP A 55 5.92 7.99 -5.70
CA ASP A 55 5.37 9.34 -5.61
C ASP A 55 6.38 10.31 -6.23
N GLY A 56 6.38 10.41 -7.56
CA GLY A 56 7.27 11.33 -8.29
C GLY A 56 8.76 11.07 -8.08
N GLY A 57 9.17 9.79 -7.98
CA GLY A 57 10.55 9.38 -7.72
C GLY A 57 10.85 9.11 -6.24
N LYS A 58 9.91 9.41 -5.32
CA LYS A 58 10.03 9.08 -3.90
C LYS A 58 9.21 7.86 -3.55
N THR A 59 9.87 6.86 -2.97
CA THR A 59 9.18 5.65 -2.50
C THR A 59 8.37 5.92 -1.22
N LYS A 60 7.12 5.45 -1.21
CA LYS A 60 6.20 5.51 -0.07
C LYS A 60 5.49 4.17 0.12
N VAL A 61 4.70 4.06 1.18
CA VAL A 61 3.85 2.90 1.45
C VAL A 61 2.38 3.26 1.26
N LEU A 62 1.64 2.39 0.60
CA LEU A 62 0.19 2.46 0.44
C LEU A 62 -0.45 1.27 1.15
N LYS A 63 -1.31 1.53 2.14
CA LYS A 63 -2.25 0.54 2.68
C LYS A 63 -3.57 0.62 1.91
N VAL A 64 -4.14 -0.53 1.58
CA VAL A 64 -5.41 -0.67 0.88
C VAL A 64 -6.33 -1.61 1.66
N LEU A 65 -7.45 -1.07 2.12
CA LEU A 65 -8.53 -1.84 2.72
C LEU A 65 -9.59 -2.16 1.64
N THR A 66 -9.85 -3.45 1.46
CA THR A 66 -10.90 -3.99 0.57
C THR A 66 -12.20 -4.31 1.31
N ASP A 67 -12.11 -4.53 2.63
CA ASP A 67 -13.28 -4.77 3.48
C ASP A 67 -14.04 -3.45 3.74
N ASN A 68 -15.30 -3.42 3.36
CA ASN A 68 -16.18 -2.27 3.49
C ASN A 68 -17.10 -2.36 4.72
N ASN A 69 -16.84 -3.29 5.65
CA ASN A 69 -17.47 -3.30 6.95
C ASN A 69 -17.26 -1.94 7.64
N SER A 70 -18.33 -1.36 8.17
CA SER A 70 -18.31 -0.02 8.76
C SER A 70 -17.24 0.12 9.85
N LYS A 71 -17.01 -0.91 10.66
CA LYS A 71 -16.00 -0.89 11.71
C LYS A 71 -14.57 -0.93 11.15
N ALA A 72 -14.34 -1.71 10.09
CA ALA A 72 -13.04 -1.76 9.42
C ALA A 72 -12.70 -0.39 8.81
N VAL A 73 -13.67 0.24 8.14
CA VAL A 73 -13.53 1.58 7.56
C VAL A 73 -13.28 2.63 8.64
N GLU A 74 -14.04 2.60 9.74
CA GLU A 74 -13.89 3.52 10.89
C GLU A 74 -12.47 3.42 11.48
N LEU A 75 -11.99 2.20 11.77
CA LEU A 75 -10.66 1.98 12.33
C LEU A 75 -9.55 2.44 11.37
N PHE A 76 -9.73 2.21 10.06
CA PHE A 76 -8.77 2.62 9.05
C PHE A 76 -8.72 4.16 8.89
N GLN A 77 -9.87 4.83 8.94
CA GLN A 77 -9.95 6.30 8.98
C GLN A 77 -9.33 6.87 10.27
N GLN A 78 -9.56 6.20 11.40
CA GLN A 78 -8.96 6.58 12.68
C GLN A 78 -7.44 6.48 12.63
N GLU A 79 -6.88 5.42 12.04
CA GLU A 79 -5.44 5.28 11.81
C GLU A 79 -4.90 6.48 11.02
N ALA A 80 -5.52 6.81 9.88
CA ALA A 80 -5.12 7.95 9.06
C ALA A 80 -5.15 9.27 9.85
N LYS A 81 -6.20 9.49 10.64
CA LYS A 81 -6.35 10.69 11.47
C LYS A 81 -5.26 10.78 12.53
N VAL A 82 -4.98 9.69 13.25
CA VAL A 82 -3.97 9.64 14.31
C VAL A 82 -2.57 9.87 13.72
N LEU A 83 -2.21 9.16 12.66
CA LEU A 83 -0.88 9.30 12.03
C LEU A 83 -0.62 10.71 11.49
N ARG A 84 -1.64 11.43 11.02
CA ARG A 84 -1.51 12.84 10.61
C ARG A 84 -1.16 13.78 11.76
N MET A 85 -1.56 13.44 12.99
CA MET A 85 -1.31 14.27 14.18
C MET A 85 0.04 13.96 14.84
N LEU A 86 0.56 12.75 14.63
CA LEU A 86 1.81 12.31 15.25
C LEU A 86 3.02 12.82 14.45
N LYS A 87 4.01 13.35 15.17
CA LYS A 87 5.30 13.76 14.62
C LYS A 87 6.43 13.19 15.48
N SER A 88 6.90 12.00 15.14
CA SER A 88 8.03 11.36 15.82
C SER A 88 8.86 10.52 14.84
N VAL A 89 10.13 10.26 15.20
CA VAL A 89 11.10 9.57 14.33
C VAL A 89 10.75 8.08 14.10
N GLY A 90 9.98 7.48 15.01
CA GLY A 90 9.60 6.05 14.94
C GLY A 90 8.21 5.78 14.37
N ILE A 91 7.48 6.80 13.90
CA ILE A 91 6.10 6.66 13.43
C ILE A 91 6.01 7.19 11.99
N PRO A 92 5.45 6.41 11.04
CA PRO A 92 5.27 6.86 9.66
C PRO A 92 4.44 8.14 9.58
N LYS A 93 4.93 9.14 8.85
CA LYS A 93 4.18 10.36 8.58
C LYS A 93 3.13 10.12 7.50
N VAL A 94 1.97 10.76 7.67
CA VAL A 94 0.88 10.80 6.68
C VAL A 94 0.62 12.25 6.26
N GLU A 95 0.56 12.50 4.95
CA GLU A 95 0.24 13.81 4.38
C GLU A 95 -1.26 14.14 4.52
N ALA A 96 -1.64 15.41 4.36
CA ALA A 96 -3.02 15.85 4.56
C ALA A 96 -4.02 15.16 3.60
N ASP A 97 -3.56 14.84 2.39
CA ASP A 97 -4.24 14.12 1.31
C ASP A 97 -3.92 12.61 1.29
N GLY A 98 -3.22 12.10 2.32
CA GLY A 98 -2.76 10.71 2.35
C GLY A 98 -3.87 9.67 2.42
N TYR A 99 -5.07 10.04 2.88
CA TYR A 99 -6.25 9.17 2.87
C TYR A 99 -7.19 9.53 1.73
N PHE A 100 -7.56 8.55 0.92
CA PHE A 100 -8.51 8.71 -0.18
C PHE A 100 -9.20 7.39 -0.52
N THR A 101 -10.21 7.45 -1.40
CA THR A 101 -10.87 6.26 -1.95
C THR A 101 -10.63 6.14 -3.44
N VAL A 102 -10.62 4.90 -3.93
CA VAL A 102 -10.56 4.57 -5.35
C VAL A 102 -11.71 3.62 -5.64
N LEU A 103 -12.47 3.85 -6.70
CA LEU A 103 -13.47 2.90 -7.17
C LEU A 103 -12.88 2.07 -8.32
N PRO A 104 -12.54 0.78 -8.09
CA PRO A 104 -12.06 -0.07 -9.17
C PRO A 104 -13.11 -0.26 -10.25
N LYS A 105 -12.66 -0.52 -11.48
CA LYS A 105 -13.56 -0.86 -12.58
C LYS A 105 -14.35 -2.13 -12.22
N ASN A 106 -15.65 -2.11 -12.49
CA ASN A 106 -16.59 -3.20 -12.21
C ASN A 106 -16.73 -3.54 -10.71
N SER A 107 -16.33 -2.63 -9.81
CA SER A 107 -16.64 -2.72 -8.39
C SER A 107 -17.76 -1.76 -8.03
N SER A 108 -18.67 -2.18 -7.17
CA SER A 108 -19.67 -1.30 -6.53
C SER A 108 -19.13 -0.67 -5.24
N LEU A 109 -18.06 -1.22 -4.68
CA LEU A 109 -17.49 -0.79 -3.42
C LEU A 109 -16.12 -0.12 -3.62
N PRO A 110 -15.86 0.99 -2.92
CA PRO A 110 -14.56 1.64 -2.97
C PRO A 110 -13.50 0.81 -2.25
N LEU A 111 -12.26 1.05 -2.65
CA LEU A 111 -11.08 0.72 -1.87
C LEU A 111 -10.71 1.94 -1.04
N HIS A 112 -10.43 1.74 0.24
CA HIS A 112 -9.89 2.80 1.09
C HIS A 112 -8.37 2.74 1.09
N CYS A 113 -7.74 3.86 0.79
CA CYS A 113 -6.31 3.99 0.58
C CYS A 113 -5.70 4.92 1.62
N LEU A 114 -4.56 4.53 2.19
CA LEU A 114 -3.77 5.34 3.09
C LEU A 114 -2.30 5.32 2.66
N VAL A 115 -1.80 6.47 2.22
CA VAL A 115 -0.41 6.71 1.86
C VAL A 115 0.35 7.25 3.07
N MET A 116 1.51 6.64 3.34
CA MET A 116 2.38 7.00 4.45
C MET A 116 3.86 6.92 4.05
N GLU A 117 4.70 7.56 4.85
CA GLU A 117 6.15 7.46 4.76
C GLU A 117 6.59 6.00 4.78
N LYS A 118 7.54 5.66 3.90
CA LYS A 118 8.27 4.40 3.98
C LYS A 118 9.40 4.55 4.99
N ILE A 119 9.41 3.71 6.01
CA ILE A 119 10.57 3.57 6.91
C ILE A 119 11.56 2.63 6.23
N GLU A 120 12.78 3.11 6.00
CA GLU A 120 13.84 2.30 5.40
C GLU A 120 14.36 1.25 6.39
N GLY A 121 14.67 0.07 5.86
CA GLY A 121 15.14 -1.08 6.64
C GLY A 121 14.28 -2.32 6.48
N VAL A 122 14.49 -3.28 7.40
CA VAL A 122 13.73 -4.53 7.48
C VAL A 122 12.72 -4.44 8.61
N ASN A 123 11.61 -5.17 8.48
CA ASN A 123 10.66 -5.28 9.58
C ASN A 123 11.26 -6.13 10.72
N LEU A 124 10.62 -6.10 11.90
CA LEU A 124 11.13 -6.79 13.08
C LEU A 124 11.23 -8.31 12.88
N GLU A 125 10.26 -8.91 12.19
CA GLU A 125 10.24 -10.35 11.91
C GLU A 125 11.47 -10.76 11.06
N GLN A 126 11.71 -10.07 9.95
CA GLN A 126 12.87 -10.27 9.09
C GLN A 126 14.19 -10.09 9.85
N TRP A 127 14.26 -9.06 10.71
CA TRP A 127 15.44 -8.83 11.54
C TRP A 127 15.69 -9.99 12.52
N MET A 128 14.62 -10.51 13.15
CA MET A 128 14.71 -11.66 14.05
C MET A 128 15.15 -12.93 13.34
N GLU A 129 14.65 -13.18 12.12
CA GLU A 129 15.06 -14.31 11.29
C GLU A 129 16.53 -14.23 10.90
N PHE A 130 16.98 -13.06 10.43
CA PHE A 130 18.39 -12.82 10.09
C PHE A 130 19.29 -13.09 11.30
N ARG A 131 18.91 -12.59 12.49
CA ARG A 131 19.68 -12.80 13.72
C ARG A 131 19.77 -14.28 14.11
N LYS A 132 18.66 -15.03 13.99
CA LYS A 132 18.67 -16.49 14.24
C LYS A 132 19.57 -17.22 13.25
N TYR A 133 19.56 -16.83 11.96
CA TYR A 133 20.42 -17.40 10.93
C TYR A 133 21.90 -17.20 11.27
N GLN A 134 22.30 -15.99 11.66
CA GLN A 134 23.68 -15.65 12.03
C GLN A 134 24.17 -16.45 13.25
N LEU A 135 23.31 -16.70 14.24
CA LEU A 135 23.65 -17.49 15.42
C LEU A 135 23.84 -18.97 15.12
N LYS A 136 23.10 -19.53 14.15
CA LYS A 136 23.23 -20.95 13.76
C LYS A 136 24.49 -21.28 12.96
N HIS A 137 25.11 -20.28 12.33
CA HIS A 137 26.28 -20.46 11.44
C HIS A 137 27.56 -19.88 12.05
N LYS A 138 27.54 -19.56 13.35
CA LYS A 138 28.71 -19.14 14.13
C LYS A 138 29.33 -20.26 14.97
N ASN A 139 28.81 -21.48 14.88
CA ASN A 139 29.32 -22.67 15.55
C ASN A 139 29.81 -23.69 14.52
#